data_AF-C6WY28-F1
#
_entry.id   AF-C6WY28-F1
#
_cell.length_a   1.000
_cell.length_b   1.000
_cell.length_c   1.000
_cell.angle_alpha   90.00
_cell.angle_beta   90.00
_cell.angle_gamma   90.00
#
_symmetry.space_group_name_H-M   'P 1'
#
loop_
_entity.id
_entity.type
_entity.pdbx_description
1 polymer ?
#
loop_
_entity_poly.entity_id
_entity_poly.type
_entity_poly.pdbx_seq_one_letter_code
_entity_poly.pdbx_strand_id
1 'polypeptide(L)'
;MRNLILYCLAFSSILALSSNSAYACLDDKSIQQLVDNEKAYLISRNVATMTDAIEDKLLLVQVQLAIKQQDDNCQVVITYTLANEDIAEANQLMNANPAKRIMLAGQGYELPNQPTLAATAGVEPKTLSIQPKDILQNAALGKNRASVELLYATLAQSRAAISTNGKNIEPWSASLLEQERNLCESQYTSDSNPNACTCKTDAMSKKISPRQLNYIKYLANDPYASATGALSSYKDLSEQINFECKLKKRG
;
A
#
# COMPACT_ATOMS: atom_id res chain seq x y z
N MET A 1 -60.85 15.34 -66.90
CA MET A 1 -60.35 15.96 -65.65
C MET A 1 -60.99 15.19 -64.49
N ARG A 2 -60.40 14.09 -63.98
CA ARG A 2 -59.36 14.00 -62.90
C ARG A 2 -59.79 14.82 -61.67
N ASN A 3 -59.87 14.32 -60.44
CA ASN A 3 -59.45 13.04 -59.86
C ASN A 3 -60.14 12.80 -58.48
N LEU A 4 -60.51 11.54 -58.29
CA LEU A 4 -60.62 10.66 -57.12
C LEU A 4 -60.72 11.18 -55.66
N ILE A 5 -61.73 10.58 -55.03
CA ILE A 5 -62.07 10.38 -53.61
C ILE A 5 -61.07 9.39 -52.92
N LEU A 6 -60.98 9.49 -51.58
CA LEU A 6 -60.50 8.52 -50.56
C LEU A 6 -58.99 8.48 -50.23
N TYR A 7 -58.63 8.68 -48.95
CA TYR A 7 -58.26 7.58 -48.02
C TYR A 7 -57.68 8.09 -46.67
N CYS A 8 -58.21 7.51 -45.59
CA CYS A 8 -57.59 7.10 -44.31
C CYS A 8 -56.79 8.13 -43.47
N LEU A 9 -57.25 8.53 -42.27
CA LEU A 9 -57.29 7.76 -41.01
C LEU A 9 -56.02 6.95 -40.71
N ALA A 10 -55.46 7.23 -39.53
CA ALA A 10 -54.39 6.53 -38.82
C ALA A 10 -52.96 6.75 -39.37
N PHE A 11 -52.14 7.46 -38.60
CA PHE A 11 -50.93 6.87 -38.00
C PHE A 11 -50.36 7.81 -36.92
N SER A 12 -51.00 7.77 -35.75
CA SER A 12 -50.30 8.02 -34.48
C SER A 12 -49.30 6.88 -34.28
N SER A 13 -48.02 7.17 -34.37
CA SER A 13 -46.92 6.32 -33.87
C SER A 13 -45.81 7.27 -33.48
N ILE A 14 -45.84 7.80 -32.26
CA ILE A 14 -45.12 7.22 -31.11
C ILE A 14 -43.71 6.77 -31.55
N LEU A 15 -42.83 7.73 -31.83
CA LEU A 15 -41.40 7.54 -31.58
C LEU A 15 -41.18 7.69 -30.07
N ALA A 16 -41.55 6.64 -29.33
CA ALA A 16 -40.90 6.36 -28.06
C ALA A 16 -39.51 5.84 -28.41
N LEU A 17 -38.55 6.76 -28.59
CA LEU A 17 -37.15 6.46 -28.42
C LEU A 17 -37.00 6.02 -26.96
N SER A 18 -37.13 4.71 -26.73
CA SER A 18 -36.60 4.06 -25.55
C SER A 18 -35.09 4.27 -25.58
N SER A 19 -34.66 5.37 -24.98
CA SER A 19 -33.35 5.42 -24.36
C SER A 19 -33.32 4.28 -23.35
N ASN A 20 -32.88 3.11 -23.80
CA ASN A 20 -32.30 2.10 -22.94
C ASN A 20 -31.12 2.79 -22.28
N SER A 21 -31.38 3.48 -21.16
CA SER A 21 -30.40 3.69 -20.13
C SER A 21 -29.91 2.29 -19.82
N ALA A 22 -28.78 1.92 -20.40
CA ALA A 22 -28.04 0.75 -19.97
C ALA A 22 -27.86 0.96 -18.46
N TYR A 23 -28.63 0.23 -17.65
CA TYR A 23 -28.49 0.28 -16.21
C TYR A 23 -27.02 -0.01 -15.92
N ALA A 24 -26.28 1.02 -15.50
CA ALA A 24 -24.91 0.87 -15.05
C ALA A 24 -24.95 -0.17 -13.92
N CYS A 25 -24.10 -1.19 -14.01
CA CYS A 25 -24.12 -2.30 -13.07
C CYS A 25 -23.80 -1.81 -11.64
N LEU A 26 -23.03 -0.72 -11.54
CA LEU A 26 -22.71 0.00 -10.32
C LEU A 26 -22.95 1.49 -10.55
N ASP A 27 -23.36 2.21 -9.50
CA ASP A 27 -23.40 3.67 -9.47
C ASP A 27 -22.05 4.25 -9.01
N ASP A 28 -21.86 5.56 -9.18
CA ASP A 28 -20.61 6.24 -8.83
C ASP A 28 -20.25 6.08 -7.34
N LYS A 29 -21.27 6.00 -6.47
CA LYS A 29 -21.08 5.76 -5.04
C LYS A 29 -20.49 4.37 -4.77
N SER A 30 -20.99 3.34 -5.45
CA SER A 30 -20.45 1.98 -5.36
C SER A 30 -19.03 1.89 -5.92
N ILE A 31 -18.73 2.61 -7.00
CA ILE A 31 -17.37 2.69 -7.55
C ILE A 31 -16.41 3.35 -6.55
N GLN A 32 -16.81 4.45 -5.92
CA GLN A 32 -16.00 5.11 -4.89
C GLN A 32 -15.80 4.19 -3.68
N GLN A 33 -16.85 3.47 -3.25
CA GLN A 33 -16.74 2.51 -2.17
C GLN A 33 -15.79 1.35 -2.51
N LEU A 34 -15.75 0.89 -3.78
CA LEU A 34 -14.79 -0.11 -4.22
C LEU A 34 -13.34 0.41 -4.16
N VAL A 35 -13.11 1.67 -4.53
CA VAL A 35 -11.80 2.31 -4.35
C VAL A 35 -11.40 2.32 -2.88
N ASP A 36 -12.32 2.67 -1.99
CA ASP A 36 -12.06 2.73 -0.55
C ASP A 36 -11.82 1.33 0.05
N ASN A 37 -12.60 0.33 -0.39
CA ASN A 37 -12.40 -1.08 0.00
C ASN A 37 -11.03 -1.59 -0.45
N GLU A 38 -10.58 -1.22 -1.65
CA GLU A 38 -9.28 -1.63 -2.17
C GLU A 38 -8.14 -0.95 -1.39
N LYS A 39 -8.25 0.34 -1.08
CA LYS A 39 -7.27 1.03 -0.22
C LYS A 39 -7.24 0.42 1.18
N ALA A 40 -8.40 0.13 1.76
CA ALA A 40 -8.50 -0.53 3.07
C ALA A 40 -7.85 -1.92 3.04
N TYR A 41 -8.04 -2.69 1.96
CA TYR A 41 -7.35 -3.96 1.76
C TYR A 41 -5.83 -3.78 1.76
N LEU A 42 -5.30 -2.83 0.98
CA LEU A 42 -3.87 -2.55 0.94
C LEU A 42 -3.34 -2.18 2.33
N ILE A 43 -3.99 -1.23 3.02
CA ILE A 43 -3.60 -0.81 4.38
C ILE A 43 -3.63 -1.99 5.37
N SER A 44 -4.59 -2.90 5.25
CA SER A 44 -4.72 -4.08 6.12
C SER A 44 -3.54 -5.06 6.04
N ARG A 45 -2.69 -4.95 5.02
CA ARG A 45 -1.44 -5.74 4.90
C ARG A 45 -0.35 -5.30 5.87
N ASN A 46 -0.54 -4.17 6.56
CA ASN A 46 0.37 -3.63 7.56
C ASN A 46 1.79 -3.35 7.03
N VAL A 47 1.93 -3.04 5.74
CA VAL A 47 3.20 -2.59 5.15
C VAL A 47 3.30 -1.07 5.30
N ALA A 48 4.14 -0.61 6.22
CA ALA A 48 4.20 0.80 6.64
C ALA A 48 4.43 1.78 5.47
N THR A 49 5.37 1.49 4.58
CA THR A 49 5.67 2.29 3.38
C THR A 49 4.52 2.33 2.37
N MET A 50 3.65 1.32 2.35
CA MET A 50 2.49 1.29 1.47
C MET A 50 1.40 2.24 1.96
N THR A 51 1.16 2.28 3.28
CA THR A 51 0.25 3.23 3.90
C THR A 51 0.70 4.66 3.61
N ASP A 52 1.98 4.97 3.84
CA ASP A 52 2.54 6.30 3.57
C ASP A 52 2.44 6.67 2.08
N ALA A 53 2.67 5.72 1.16
CA ALA A 53 2.54 5.98 -0.27
C ALA A 53 1.11 6.29 -0.70
N ILE A 54 0.10 5.71 -0.05
CA ILE A 54 -1.32 6.05 -0.27
C ILE A 54 -1.60 7.47 0.24
N GLU A 55 -1.12 7.81 1.44
CA GLU A 55 -1.28 9.15 2.04
C GLU A 55 -0.62 10.24 1.20
N ASP A 56 0.60 9.96 0.70
CA ASP A 56 1.40 10.87 -0.12
C ASP A 56 0.95 10.90 -1.60
N LYS A 57 -0.06 10.11 -1.97
CA LYS A 57 -0.58 9.99 -3.35
C LYS A 57 0.45 9.44 -4.35
N LEU A 58 1.44 8.69 -3.88
CA LEU A 58 2.42 7.96 -4.68
C LEU A 58 1.88 6.59 -5.15
N LEU A 59 0.94 6.03 -4.38
CA LEU A 59 0.12 4.87 -4.75
C LEU A 59 -1.33 5.32 -4.92
N LEU A 60 -1.84 5.29 -6.15
CA LEU A 60 -3.23 5.61 -6.46
C LEU A 60 -4.00 4.37 -6.88
N VAL A 61 -5.25 4.26 -6.40
CA VAL A 61 -6.20 3.23 -6.81
C VAL A 61 -7.33 3.89 -7.57
N GLN A 62 -7.66 3.35 -8.74
CA GLN A 62 -8.79 3.75 -9.56
C GLN A 62 -9.62 2.52 -9.93
N VAL A 63 -10.93 2.69 -9.97
CA VAL A 63 -11.88 1.65 -10.40
C VAL A 63 -12.73 2.21 -11.54
N GLN A 64 -12.82 1.49 -12.63
CA GLN A 64 -13.61 1.86 -13.82
C GLN A 64 -14.54 0.71 -14.21
N LEU A 65 -15.71 1.01 -14.75
CA LEU A 65 -16.61 -0.03 -15.28
C LEU A 65 -16.04 -0.60 -16.58
N ALA A 66 -15.94 -1.92 -16.68
CA ALA A 66 -15.37 -2.63 -17.84
C ALA A 66 -16.40 -2.99 -18.93
N ILE A 67 -17.67 -2.57 -18.76
CA ILE A 67 -18.89 -2.96 -19.52
C ILE A 67 -19.55 -4.23 -18.94
N LYS A 68 -20.89 -4.24 -18.96
CA LYS A 68 -21.79 -5.30 -18.48
C LYS A 68 -21.55 -6.62 -19.24
N GLN A 69 -21.46 -7.75 -18.54
CA GLN A 69 -21.84 -9.05 -19.10
C GLN A 69 -22.34 -10.07 -18.08
N GLN A 70 -23.18 -10.96 -18.63
CA GLN A 70 -23.78 -12.21 -18.17
C GLN A 70 -23.50 -12.66 -16.72
N ASP A 71 -24.59 -12.94 -16.02
CA ASP A 71 -24.67 -13.30 -14.60
C ASP A 71 -24.70 -12.07 -13.68
N ASP A 72 -25.26 -12.20 -12.48
CA ASP A 72 -25.60 -11.11 -11.53
C ASP A 72 -24.40 -10.27 -11.02
N ASN A 73 -23.25 -10.29 -11.71
CA ASN A 73 -22.02 -9.61 -11.35
C ASN A 73 -21.68 -8.44 -12.29
N CYS A 74 -21.02 -7.43 -11.73
CA CYS A 74 -20.47 -6.30 -12.45
C CYS A 74 -19.00 -6.53 -12.76
N GLN A 75 -18.57 -6.18 -13.97
CA GLN A 75 -17.17 -6.21 -14.33
C GLN A 75 -16.54 -4.82 -14.16
N VAL A 76 -15.45 -4.76 -13.41
CA VAL A 76 -14.67 -3.53 -13.19
C VAL A 76 -13.22 -3.74 -13.60
N VAL A 77 -12.53 -2.66 -13.94
CA VAL A 77 -11.07 -2.59 -14.06
C VAL A 77 -10.55 -1.85 -12.84
N ILE A 78 -9.73 -2.53 -12.04
CA ILE A 78 -8.99 -1.94 -10.92
C ILE A 78 -7.59 -1.60 -11.42
N THR A 79 -7.20 -0.35 -11.26
CA THR A 79 -5.91 0.18 -11.71
C THR A 79 -5.13 0.74 -10.53
N TYR A 80 -3.90 0.27 -10.37
CA TYR A 80 -2.90 0.86 -9.48
C TYR A 80 -1.98 1.75 -10.30
N THR A 81 -1.75 2.98 -9.83
CA THR A 81 -0.69 3.85 -10.35
C THR A 81 0.38 4.00 -9.28
N LEU A 82 1.61 3.71 -9.65
CA LEU A 82 2.81 3.66 -8.82
C LEU A 82 3.78 4.74 -9.26
N ALA A 83 4.50 5.34 -8.30
CA ALA A 83 5.59 6.25 -8.60
C ALA A 83 6.76 5.49 -9.29
N ASN A 84 7.30 6.05 -10.37
CA ASN A 84 8.47 5.45 -11.05
C ASN A 84 9.70 5.40 -10.15
N GLU A 85 9.83 6.37 -9.24
CA GLU A 85 10.93 6.44 -8.27
C GLU A 85 10.90 5.25 -7.30
N ASP A 86 9.71 4.89 -6.80
CA ASP A 86 9.50 3.71 -5.96
C ASP A 86 9.91 2.42 -6.70
N ILE A 87 9.47 2.28 -7.95
CA ILE A 87 9.83 1.12 -8.79
C ILE A 87 11.35 1.04 -8.99
N ALA A 88 12.01 2.17 -9.28
CA ALA A 88 13.44 2.23 -9.50
C ALA A 88 14.22 1.85 -8.22
N GLU A 89 13.85 2.41 -7.08
CA GLU A 89 14.46 2.15 -5.78
C GLU A 89 14.37 0.65 -5.41
N ALA A 90 13.19 0.05 -5.55
CA ALA A 90 13.00 -1.37 -5.24
C ALA A 90 13.78 -2.28 -6.20
N ASN A 91 13.85 -1.94 -7.48
CA ASN A 91 14.66 -2.67 -8.45
C ASN A 91 16.15 -2.58 -8.12
N GLN A 92 16.65 -1.41 -7.71
CA GLN A 92 18.03 -1.25 -7.26
C GLN A 92 18.33 -2.16 -6.06
N LEU A 93 17.45 -2.20 -5.05
CA LEU A 93 17.65 -3.02 -3.87
C LEU A 93 17.61 -4.53 -4.19
N MET A 94 16.71 -4.97 -5.06
CA MET A 94 16.63 -6.38 -5.49
C MET A 94 17.81 -6.78 -6.38
N ASN A 95 18.32 -5.86 -7.21
CA ASN A 95 19.52 -6.09 -8.01
C ASN A 95 20.77 -6.27 -7.15
N ALA A 96 20.87 -5.55 -6.02
CA ALA A 96 21.93 -5.74 -5.04
C ALA A 96 21.86 -7.10 -4.31
N ASN A 97 20.69 -7.77 -4.34
CA ASN A 97 20.43 -9.04 -3.66
C ASN A 97 19.82 -10.08 -4.61
N PRO A 98 20.58 -10.57 -5.62
CA PRO A 98 20.03 -11.44 -6.68
C PRO A 98 19.42 -12.74 -6.15
N ALA A 99 19.97 -13.31 -5.06
CA ALA A 99 19.41 -14.50 -4.42
C ALA A 99 17.98 -14.27 -3.89
N LYS A 100 17.71 -13.10 -3.28
CA LYS A 100 16.38 -12.74 -2.79
C LYS A 100 15.39 -12.59 -3.93
N ARG A 101 15.80 -11.97 -5.04
CA ARG A 101 14.99 -11.87 -6.26
C ARG A 101 14.61 -13.25 -6.80
N ILE A 102 15.57 -14.17 -6.92
CA ILE A 102 15.31 -15.54 -7.40
C ILE A 102 14.34 -16.28 -6.47
N MET A 103 14.56 -16.20 -5.16
CA MET A 103 13.71 -16.85 -4.17
C MET A 103 12.25 -16.35 -4.21
N LEU A 104 12.04 -15.04 -4.40
CA LEU A 104 10.70 -14.45 -4.49
C LEU A 104 10.02 -14.77 -5.82
N ALA A 105 10.77 -14.73 -6.93
CA ALA A 105 10.27 -15.13 -8.24
C ALA A 105 9.82 -16.60 -8.26
N GLY A 106 10.56 -17.49 -7.58
CA GLY A 106 10.17 -18.89 -7.42
C GLY A 106 8.85 -19.10 -6.64
N GLN A 107 8.41 -18.09 -5.87
CA GLN A 107 7.14 -18.07 -5.15
C GLN A 107 6.04 -17.32 -5.91
N GLY A 108 6.30 -16.88 -7.15
CA GLY A 108 5.36 -16.13 -7.98
C GLY A 108 5.24 -14.64 -7.63
N TYR A 109 6.14 -14.12 -6.79
CA TYR A 109 6.21 -12.68 -6.50
C TYR A 109 7.17 -11.97 -7.45
N GLU A 110 6.70 -10.89 -8.06
CA GLU A 110 7.48 -10.08 -8.99
C GLU A 110 7.34 -8.60 -8.64
N LEU A 111 8.41 -7.84 -8.82
CA LEU A 111 8.32 -6.38 -8.74
C LEU A 111 7.63 -5.84 -9.99
N PRO A 112 6.78 -4.82 -9.88
CA PRO A 112 6.19 -4.16 -11.03
C PRO A 112 7.30 -3.57 -11.91
N ASN A 113 7.15 -3.73 -13.22
CA ASN A 113 8.04 -3.18 -14.24
C ASN A 113 7.44 -1.96 -14.96
N GLN A 114 6.20 -1.62 -14.62
CA GLN A 114 5.44 -0.50 -15.18
C GLN A 114 4.73 0.26 -14.05
N PRO A 115 4.56 1.57 -14.18
CA PRO A 115 3.87 2.39 -13.17
C PRO A 115 2.37 2.14 -13.11
N THR A 116 1.79 1.49 -14.13
CA THR A 116 0.34 1.23 -14.18
C THR A 116 0.08 -0.26 -14.21
N LEU A 117 -0.67 -0.75 -13.23
CA LEU A 117 -1.09 -2.14 -13.13
C LEU A 117 -2.62 -2.20 -13.19
N ALA A 118 -3.18 -2.75 -14.25
CA ALA A 118 -4.63 -2.89 -14.41
C ALA A 118 -5.06 -4.35 -14.36
N ALA A 119 -6.17 -4.63 -13.70
CA ALA A 119 -6.77 -5.96 -13.68
C ALA A 119 -8.30 -5.86 -13.74
N THR A 120 -8.89 -6.73 -14.54
CA THR A 120 -10.35 -6.89 -14.61
C THR A 120 -10.81 -7.85 -13.51
N ALA A 121 -11.88 -7.48 -12.81
CA ALA A 121 -12.46 -8.29 -11.73
C ALA A 121 -13.99 -8.27 -11.78
N GLY A 122 -14.61 -9.37 -11.41
CA GLY A 122 -16.04 -9.46 -11.14
C GLY A 122 -16.37 -8.96 -9.74
N VAL A 123 -17.45 -8.21 -9.60
CA VAL A 123 -17.94 -7.64 -8.34
C VAL A 123 -19.41 -7.98 -8.16
N GLU A 124 -19.79 -8.44 -6.99
CA GLU A 124 -21.20 -8.59 -6.64
C GLU A 124 -21.82 -7.22 -6.30
N PRO A 125 -22.84 -6.73 -7.03
CA PRO A 125 -23.34 -5.37 -6.88
C PRO A 125 -23.94 -5.04 -5.51
N LYS A 126 -24.46 -6.04 -4.78
CA LYS A 126 -25.09 -5.83 -3.46
C LYS A 126 -24.09 -5.71 -2.32
N THR A 127 -23.01 -6.49 -2.39
CA THR A 127 -22.01 -6.60 -1.32
C THR A 127 -20.73 -5.82 -1.64
N LEU A 128 -20.54 -5.46 -2.91
CA LEU A 128 -19.29 -4.91 -3.46
C LEU A 128 -18.09 -5.84 -3.20
N SER A 129 -18.35 -7.14 -3.04
CA SER A 129 -17.30 -8.14 -2.89
C SER A 129 -16.73 -8.50 -4.26
N ILE A 130 -15.40 -8.60 -4.32
CA ILE A 130 -14.72 -9.08 -5.52
C ILE A 130 -14.80 -10.61 -5.55
N GLN A 131 -15.06 -11.16 -6.73
CA GLN A 131 -15.16 -12.59 -6.94
C GLN A 131 -13.89 -13.32 -6.46
N PRO A 132 -14.03 -14.43 -5.69
CA PRO A 132 -12.89 -15.14 -5.10
C PRO A 132 -11.83 -15.57 -6.13
N LYS A 133 -12.25 -15.94 -7.34
CA LYS A 133 -11.34 -16.34 -8.43
C LYS A 133 -10.39 -15.21 -8.85
N ASP A 134 -10.81 -13.95 -8.75
CA ASP A 134 -10.05 -12.81 -9.24
C ASP A 134 -9.02 -12.32 -8.20
N ILE A 135 -9.20 -12.67 -6.93
CA ILE A 135 -8.27 -12.31 -5.84
C ILE A 135 -7.20 -13.39 -5.56
N LEU A 136 -7.25 -14.53 -6.25
CA LEU A 136 -6.21 -15.56 -6.14
C LEU A 136 -4.87 -15.03 -6.65
N GLN A 137 -3.75 -15.48 -6.05
CA GLN A 137 -2.41 -15.03 -6.44
C GLN A 137 -2.04 -15.33 -7.90
N ASN A 138 -2.71 -16.27 -8.56
CA ASN A 138 -2.52 -16.57 -9.97
C ASN A 138 -3.38 -15.71 -10.91
N ALA A 139 -4.41 -15.04 -10.39
CA ALA A 139 -5.27 -14.13 -11.12
C ALA A 139 -4.66 -12.73 -11.21
N ALA A 140 -5.04 -11.94 -12.21
CA ALA A 140 -4.42 -10.65 -12.50
C ALA A 140 -4.48 -9.67 -11.32
N LEU A 141 -5.64 -9.56 -10.65
CA LEU A 141 -5.78 -8.65 -9.52
C LEU A 141 -4.98 -9.13 -8.30
N GLY A 142 -5.03 -10.43 -7.99
CA GLY A 142 -4.20 -11.01 -6.92
C GLY A 142 -2.70 -10.82 -7.16
N LYS A 143 -2.23 -10.98 -8.41
CA LYS A 143 -0.85 -10.68 -8.81
C LYS A 143 -0.50 -9.20 -8.62
N ASN A 144 -1.37 -8.28 -9.06
CA ASN A 144 -1.12 -6.85 -8.90
C ASN A 144 -1.02 -6.47 -7.41
N ARG A 145 -1.95 -6.96 -6.57
CA ARG A 145 -1.91 -6.75 -5.11
C ARG A 145 -0.60 -7.27 -4.50
N ALA A 146 -0.21 -8.50 -4.84
CA ALA A 146 1.04 -9.09 -4.36
C ALA A 146 2.29 -8.31 -4.82
N SER A 147 2.28 -7.79 -6.05
CA SER A 147 3.37 -7.00 -6.62
C SER A 147 3.51 -5.63 -5.94
N VAL A 148 2.38 -4.98 -5.66
CA VAL A 148 2.33 -3.71 -4.91
C VAL A 148 2.80 -3.92 -3.47
N GLU A 149 2.33 -4.96 -2.80
CA GLU A 149 2.77 -5.32 -1.45
C GLU A 149 4.29 -5.57 -1.41
N LEU A 150 4.82 -6.36 -2.36
CA LEU A 150 6.25 -6.64 -2.46
C LEU A 150 7.05 -5.36 -2.72
N LEU A 151 6.58 -4.49 -3.62
CA LEU A 151 7.22 -3.22 -3.93
C LEU A 151 7.43 -2.42 -2.63
N TYR A 152 6.35 -2.13 -1.91
CA TYR A 152 6.44 -1.29 -0.73
C TYR A 152 7.16 -1.99 0.43
N ALA A 153 7.00 -3.30 0.62
CA ALA A 153 7.78 -4.05 1.62
C ALA A 153 9.30 -4.03 1.32
N THR A 154 9.66 -3.96 0.04
CA THR A 154 11.05 -3.78 -0.39
C THR A 154 11.54 -2.37 -0.07
N LEU A 155 10.73 -1.34 -0.31
CA LEU A 155 11.08 0.04 0.04
C LEU A 155 11.23 0.27 1.55
N ALA A 156 10.49 -0.48 2.38
CA ALA A 156 10.68 -0.38 3.83
C ALA A 156 12.13 -0.71 4.21
N GLN A 157 12.76 -1.68 3.53
CA GLN A 157 14.13 -2.11 3.80
C GLN A 157 15.17 -1.06 3.44
N SER A 158 15.02 -0.36 2.31
CA SER A 158 15.91 0.73 1.94
C SER A 158 15.67 1.97 2.80
N ARG A 159 14.41 2.34 3.03
CA ARG A 159 14.04 3.58 3.74
C ARG A 159 14.24 3.51 5.25
N ALA A 160 14.31 2.31 5.82
CA ALA A 160 14.71 2.11 7.23
C ALA A 160 16.20 2.37 7.48
N ALA A 161 17.03 2.44 6.44
CA ALA A 161 18.47 2.62 6.60
C ALA A 161 18.82 4.02 7.10
N ILE A 162 19.65 4.09 8.16
CA ILE A 162 20.05 5.35 8.78
C ILE A 162 21.38 5.80 8.22
N SER A 163 21.41 7.02 7.67
CA SER A 163 22.65 7.66 7.24
C SER A 163 23.46 8.14 8.45
N THR A 164 24.74 7.81 8.49
CA THR A 164 25.70 8.25 9.54
C THR A 164 25.71 9.77 9.70
N ASN A 165 25.69 10.50 8.59
CA ASN A 165 25.68 11.97 8.56
C ASN A 165 24.27 12.57 8.50
N GLY A 166 23.24 11.72 8.42
CA GLY A 166 21.85 12.15 8.41
C GLY A 166 21.48 12.90 9.70
N LYS A 167 20.62 13.90 9.55
CA LYS A 167 19.89 14.53 10.64
C LYS A 167 18.41 14.43 10.32
N ASN A 168 17.62 14.11 11.32
CA ASN A 168 16.19 14.17 11.20
C ASN A 168 15.74 15.64 11.18
N ILE A 169 14.88 15.98 10.22
CA ILE A 169 14.29 17.32 10.06
C ILE A 169 12.83 17.35 10.52
N GLU A 170 12.22 16.19 10.77
CA GLU A 170 10.82 16.06 11.18
C GLU A 170 10.75 15.70 12.67
N PRO A 171 10.44 16.64 13.58
CA PRO A 171 10.45 16.36 15.00
C PRO A 171 9.44 15.27 15.37
N TRP A 172 9.82 14.41 16.31
CA TRP A 172 8.89 13.44 16.88
C TRP A 172 7.82 14.17 17.69
N SER A 173 6.58 13.68 17.59
CA SER A 173 5.49 14.19 18.43
C SER A 173 5.75 13.87 19.90
N ALA A 174 5.16 14.65 20.81
CA ALA A 174 5.27 14.41 22.25
C ALA A 174 4.78 13.01 22.65
N SER A 175 3.69 12.56 22.03
CA SER A 175 3.14 11.21 22.25
C SER A 175 4.11 10.11 21.80
N LEU A 176 4.79 10.29 20.66
CA LEU A 176 5.79 9.32 20.18
C LEU A 176 7.01 9.28 21.11
N LEU A 177 7.50 10.44 21.56
CA LEU A 177 8.61 10.52 22.51
C LEU A 177 8.28 9.80 23.83
N GLU A 178 7.08 9.98 24.35
CA GLU A 178 6.61 9.31 25.57
C GLU A 178 6.51 7.79 25.36
N GLN A 179 5.92 7.35 24.24
CA GLN A 179 5.81 5.93 23.91
C GLN A 179 7.18 5.25 23.84
N GLU A 180 8.14 5.84 23.15
CA GLU A 180 9.50 5.28 23.02
C GLU A 180 10.28 5.31 24.34
N ARG A 181 10.01 6.31 25.19
CA ARG A 181 10.62 6.38 26.53
C ARG A 181 10.11 5.26 27.41
N ASN A 182 8.79 5.05 27.44
CA ASN A 182 8.17 3.95 28.19
C ASN A 182 8.66 2.59 27.68
N LEU A 183 8.81 2.43 26.36
CA LEU A 183 9.38 1.23 25.77
C LEU A 183 10.84 1.01 26.23
N CYS A 184 11.66 2.06 26.22
CA CYS A 184 13.02 2.01 26.73
C CYS A 184 13.05 1.59 28.20
N GLU A 185 12.22 2.19 29.05
CA GLU A 185 12.16 1.90 30.49
C GLU A 185 11.72 0.45 30.75
N SER A 186 10.88 -0.12 29.87
CA SER A 186 10.47 -1.52 29.96
C SER A 186 11.60 -2.50 29.61
N GLN A 187 12.57 -2.09 28.78
CA GLN A 187 13.60 -2.96 28.22
C GLN A 187 15.00 -2.75 28.83
N TYR A 188 15.25 -1.60 29.43
CA TYR A 188 16.57 -1.18 29.88
C TYR A 188 16.55 -0.60 31.29
N THR A 189 17.71 -0.61 31.94
CA THR A 189 18.00 0.07 33.21
C THR A 189 19.30 0.84 33.10
N SER A 190 19.53 1.76 34.04
CA SER A 190 20.79 2.49 34.17
C SER A 190 20.99 2.89 35.63
N ASP A 191 22.09 2.44 36.23
CA ASP A 191 22.46 2.77 37.61
C ASP A 191 23.16 4.14 37.70
N SER A 192 23.70 4.61 36.57
CA SER A 192 24.61 5.77 36.52
C SER A 192 24.02 7.01 35.85
N ASN A 193 22.87 6.87 35.21
CA ASN A 193 22.16 7.96 34.55
C ASN A 193 20.64 7.80 34.77
N PRO A 194 20.02 8.61 35.67
CA PRO A 194 18.59 8.53 35.94
C PRO A 194 17.73 8.98 34.74
N ASN A 195 18.30 9.71 33.79
CA ASN A 195 17.62 10.18 32.58
C ASN A 195 18.03 9.38 31.32
N ALA A 196 18.50 8.14 31.49
CA ALA A 196 19.06 7.35 30.40
C ALA A 196 18.08 7.09 29.25
N CYS A 197 16.80 6.81 29.55
CA CYS A 197 15.80 6.63 28.51
C CYS A 197 15.42 7.92 27.79
N THR A 198 15.35 9.06 28.50
CA THR A 198 15.23 10.38 27.88
C THR A 198 16.41 10.68 26.95
N CYS A 199 17.64 10.43 27.40
CA CYS A 199 18.85 10.57 26.59
C CYS A 199 18.76 9.75 25.29
N LYS A 200 18.33 8.48 25.38
CA LYS A 200 18.17 7.61 24.21
C LYS A 200 17.11 8.14 23.25
N THR A 201 15.93 8.49 23.74
CA THR A 201 14.85 9.00 22.89
C THR A 201 15.23 10.30 22.20
N ASP A 202 15.95 11.18 22.88
CA ASP A 202 16.40 12.47 22.33
C ASP A 202 17.50 12.29 21.29
N ALA A 203 18.41 11.33 21.49
CA ALA A 203 19.45 11.00 20.52
C ALA A 203 18.86 10.34 19.26
N MET A 204 17.93 9.40 19.43
CA MET A 204 17.24 8.73 18.33
C MET A 204 16.41 9.68 17.48
N SER A 205 15.61 10.55 18.11
CA SER A 205 14.74 11.50 17.41
C SER A 205 15.51 12.54 16.60
N LYS A 206 16.79 12.79 16.89
CA LYS A 206 17.67 13.66 16.09
C LYS A 206 18.19 12.98 14.82
N LYS A 207 18.09 11.65 14.71
CA LYS A 207 18.66 10.85 13.62
C LYS A 207 17.61 10.16 12.76
N ILE A 208 16.48 9.80 13.34
CA ILE A 208 15.44 8.98 12.72
C ILE A 208 14.15 9.78 12.64
N SER A 209 13.49 9.84 11.48
CA SER A 209 12.17 10.47 11.35
C SER A 209 11.06 9.56 11.88
N PRO A 210 9.87 10.09 12.20
CA PRO A 210 8.72 9.27 12.63
C PRO A 210 8.40 8.13 11.64
N ARG A 211 8.39 8.43 10.33
CA ARG A 211 8.17 7.41 9.28
C ARG A 211 9.27 6.37 9.25
N GLN A 212 10.53 6.79 9.35
CA GLN A 212 11.65 5.86 9.37
C GLN A 212 11.61 4.93 10.59
N LEU A 213 11.22 5.44 11.76
CA LEU A 213 10.99 4.62 12.95
C LEU A 213 9.86 3.61 12.72
N ASN A 214 8.78 4.00 12.03
CA ASN A 214 7.70 3.08 11.68
C ASN A 214 8.19 1.95 10.75
N TYR A 215 9.04 2.27 9.76
CA TYR A 215 9.64 1.25 8.89
C TYR A 215 10.55 0.30 9.68
N ILE A 216 11.35 0.84 10.60
CA ILE A 216 12.20 0.04 11.50
C ILE A 216 11.34 -0.92 12.34
N LYS A 217 10.23 -0.44 12.93
CA LYS A 217 9.30 -1.26 13.73
C LYS A 217 8.59 -2.31 12.89
N TYR A 218 8.17 -1.97 11.67
CA TYR A 218 7.61 -2.93 10.72
C TYR A 218 8.60 -4.06 10.44
N LEU A 219 9.82 -3.72 10.05
CA LEU A 219 10.88 -4.69 9.72
C LEU A 219 11.33 -5.51 10.94
N ALA A 220 11.27 -4.96 12.15
CA ALA A 220 11.59 -5.71 13.36
C ALA A 220 10.64 -6.89 13.61
N ASN A 221 9.41 -6.80 13.08
CA ASN A 221 8.40 -7.86 13.13
C ASN A 221 8.34 -8.69 11.84
N ASP A 222 9.11 -8.34 10.81
CA ASP A 222 9.20 -9.10 9.56
C ASP A 222 10.32 -10.16 9.65
N PRO A 223 10.00 -11.46 9.64
CA PRO A 223 11.01 -12.52 9.73
C PRO A 223 12.03 -12.44 8.59
N TYR A 224 11.67 -11.95 7.41
CA TYR A 224 12.56 -11.88 6.25
C TYR A 224 13.51 -10.68 6.28
N ALA A 225 13.18 -9.62 7.02
CA ALA A 225 14.00 -8.42 7.14
C ALA A 225 15.27 -8.63 7.98
N SER A 226 15.21 -9.57 8.93
CA SER A 226 16.36 -9.92 9.77
C SER A 226 17.51 -10.56 8.97
N ALA A 227 17.17 -11.32 7.93
CA ALA A 227 18.12 -12.00 7.05
C ALA A 227 18.79 -11.07 6.03
N THR A 228 18.18 -9.92 5.69
CA THR A 228 18.71 -8.99 4.68
C THR A 228 19.63 -7.92 5.25
N GLY A 229 19.82 -7.88 6.58
CA GLY A 229 20.61 -6.84 7.23
C GLY A 229 19.97 -5.45 7.18
N ALA A 230 18.68 -5.34 6.80
CA ALA A 230 17.98 -4.07 6.63
C ALA A 230 17.99 -3.18 7.89
N LEU A 231 18.09 -3.79 9.08
CA LEU A 231 18.14 -3.10 10.37
C LEU A 231 19.56 -2.92 10.94
N SER A 232 20.62 -3.23 10.18
CA SER A 232 22.02 -3.11 10.64
C SER A 232 22.35 -1.70 11.14
N SER A 233 22.16 -0.68 10.30
CA SER A 233 22.40 0.72 10.66
C SER A 233 21.63 1.19 11.91
N TYR A 234 20.39 0.69 12.11
CA TYR A 234 19.63 0.96 13.33
C TYR A 234 20.20 0.27 14.56
N LYS A 235 20.63 -1.00 14.44
CA LYS A 235 21.27 -1.73 15.53
C LYS A 235 22.55 -1.03 15.97
N ASP A 236 23.41 -0.66 15.02
CA ASP A 236 24.68 0.02 15.29
C ASP A 236 24.44 1.37 16.00
N LEU A 237 23.50 2.19 15.50
CA LEU A 237 23.12 3.45 16.14
C LEU A 237 22.55 3.22 17.55
N SER A 238 21.68 2.22 17.71
CA SER A 238 21.05 1.90 19.00
C SER A 238 22.07 1.46 20.03
N GLU A 239 23.03 0.62 19.66
CA GLU A 239 24.11 0.19 20.54
C GLU A 239 25.01 1.36 20.94
N GLN A 240 25.39 2.22 19.99
CA GLN A 240 26.14 3.44 20.27
C GLN A 240 25.41 4.34 21.26
N ILE A 241 24.14 4.66 21.00
CA ILE A 241 23.33 5.53 21.88
C ILE A 241 23.12 4.89 23.25
N ASN A 242 22.88 3.57 23.32
CA ASN A 242 22.75 2.87 24.60
C ASN A 242 24.03 3.02 25.44
N PHE A 243 25.20 2.86 24.81
CA PHE A 243 26.49 3.03 25.48
C PHE A 243 26.72 4.47 25.96
N GLU A 244 26.39 5.46 25.13
CA GLU A 244 26.49 6.88 25.48
C GLU A 244 25.56 7.24 26.64
N CYS A 245 24.31 6.77 26.60
CA CYS A 245 23.28 7.03 27.61
C CYS A 245 23.38 6.13 28.86
N LYS A 246 24.35 5.20 28.91
CA LYS A 246 24.59 4.26 30.01
C LYS A 246 23.47 3.25 30.26
N LEU A 247 22.75 2.87 29.20
CA LEU A 247 21.70 1.86 29.26
C LEU A 247 22.27 0.44 29.23
N LYS A 248 21.73 -0.43 30.08
CA LYS A 248 21.93 -1.88 30.07
C LYS A 248 20.59 -2.57 29.85
N LYS A 249 20.57 -3.64 29.06
CA LYS A 249 19.33 -4.40 28.85
C LYS A 249 18.91 -5.05 30.17
N ARG A 250 17.63 -4.99 30.50
CA ARG A 250 17.06 -5.73 31.63
C ARG A 250 17.24 -7.23 31.36
N GLY A 251 17.81 -7.93 32.35
CA GLY A 251 17.91 -9.39 32.36
C GLY A 251 16.57 -10.05 32.66
#